data_AF-A0A7V9ZVM7-F1
#
_entry.id   AF-A0A7V9ZVM7-F1
#
_cell.length_a   1.000
_cell.length_b   1.000
_cell.length_c   1.000
_cell.angle_alpha   90.00
_cell.angle_beta   90.00
_cell.angle_gamma   90.00
#
_symmetry.space_group_name_H-M   'P 1'
#
loop_
_entity.id
_entity.type
_entity.pdbx_description
1 polymer ?
#
loop_
_entity_poly.entity_id
_entity_poly.type
_entity_poly.pdbx_seq_one_letter_code
_entity_poly.pdbx_strand_id
1 'polypeptide(L)'
;IVPPEAASAVARDLTRATREQAATLLFADLNAISPTTVARIAESARADGIDVVDGSISGPPPWSAGTTRVYLSGPARRGGREVATGVARRSASTGSGETSPGG
;
A
#
# COMPACT_ATOMS: atom_id res chain seq x y z
N ILE A 1 1.39 0.99 -2.48
CA ILE A 1 0.73 0.09 -3.45
C ILE A 1 1.65 -0.08 -4.65
N VAL A 2 1.89 -1.33 -5.01
CA VAL A 2 2.77 -1.78 -6.11
C VAL A 2 2.00 -2.84 -6.92
N PRO A 3 2.53 -3.29 -8.08
CA PRO A 3 1.98 -4.48 -8.73
C PRO A 3 1.97 -5.68 -7.74
N PRO A 4 0.92 -6.52 -7.70
CA PRO A 4 0.78 -7.60 -6.72
C PRO A 4 2.02 -8.51 -6.59
N GLU A 5 2.67 -8.81 -7.71
CA GLU A 5 3.88 -9.63 -7.79
C GLU A 5 5.10 -9.01 -7.09
N ALA A 6 5.12 -7.69 -6.93
CA ALA A 6 6.22 -6.95 -6.31
C ALA A 6 6.09 -6.84 -4.77
N ALA A 7 4.93 -7.15 -4.19
CA ALA A 7 4.64 -6.96 -2.76
C ALA A 7 5.69 -7.62 -1.86
N SER A 8 6.01 -8.89 -2.14
CA SER A 8 7.00 -9.66 -1.38
C SER A 8 8.43 -9.14 -1.52
N ALA A 9 8.77 -8.50 -2.63
CA ALA A 9 10.11 -7.92 -2.84
C ALA A 9 10.25 -6.62 -2.02
N VAL A 10 9.23 -5.75 -2.09
CA VAL A 10 9.18 -4.52 -1.31
C VAL A 10 9.24 -4.79 0.19
N ALA A 11 8.50 -5.79 0.68
CA ALA A 11 8.54 -6.16 2.09
C ALA A 11 9.97 -6.56 2.54
N ARG A 12 10.71 -7.31 1.71
CA ARG A 12 12.10 -7.67 1.98
C ARG A 12 13.03 -6.45 2.02
N ASP A 13 12.83 -5.49 1.13
CA ASP A 13 13.61 -4.25 1.12
C ASP A 13 13.33 -3.39 2.35
N LEU A 14 12.08 -3.30 2.79
CA LEU A 14 11.69 -2.62 4.03
C LEU A 14 12.30 -3.29 5.26
N THR A 15 12.30 -4.62 5.32
CA THR A 15 12.99 -5.40 6.36
C THR A 15 14.47 -5.03 6.43
N ARG A 16 15.17 -5.01 5.30
CA ARG A 16 16.60 -4.65 5.26
C ARG A 16 16.83 -3.23 5.80
N ALA A 17 16.06 -2.26 5.32
CA ALA A 17 16.18 -0.87 5.76
C ALA A 17 15.86 -0.68 7.25
N THR A 18 14.84 -1.38 7.77
CA THR A 18 14.44 -1.29 9.19
C THR A 18 15.53 -1.82 10.11
N ARG A 19 16.19 -2.93 9.73
CA ARG A 19 17.33 -3.49 10.46
C ARG A 19 18.50 -2.51 10.52
N GLU A 20 18.86 -1.89 9.39
CA GLU A 20 19.97 -0.93 9.31
C GLU A 20 19.76 0.30 10.20
N GLN A 21 18.50 0.70 10.40
CA GLN A 21 18.14 1.89 11.17
C GLN A 21 17.77 1.59 12.64
N ALA A 22 17.78 0.32 13.06
CA ALA A 22 17.30 -0.14 14.36
C ALA A 22 15.92 0.46 14.73
N ALA A 23 15.04 0.59 13.74
CA ALA A 23 13.74 1.22 13.86
C ALA A 23 12.62 0.19 14.07
N THR A 24 11.42 0.68 14.37
CA THR A 24 10.20 -0.14 14.25
C THR A 24 9.27 0.49 13.22
N LEU A 25 8.68 -0.32 12.36
CA LEU A 25 7.86 0.13 11.23
C LEU A 25 6.46 -0.46 11.30
N LEU A 26 5.44 0.33 10.96
CA LEU A 26 4.10 -0.16 10.69
C LEU A 26 3.85 -0.06 9.18
N PHE A 27 3.65 -1.20 8.52
CA PHE A 27 3.46 -1.30 7.08
C PHE A 27 2.06 -1.80 6.75
N ALA A 28 1.34 -1.13 5.86
CA ALA A 28 0.04 -1.58 5.37
C ALA A 28 0.17 -2.12 3.94
N ASP A 29 -0.17 -3.39 3.73
CA ASP A 29 -0.30 -3.97 2.39
C ASP A 29 -1.71 -3.70 1.87
N LEU A 30 -1.82 -2.95 0.79
CA LEU A 30 -3.09 -2.64 0.10
C LEU A 30 -3.09 -3.20 -1.33
N ASN A 31 -2.18 -4.12 -1.64
CA ASN A 31 -2.10 -4.76 -2.94
C ASN A 31 -3.17 -5.84 -3.06
N ALA A 32 -3.62 -6.12 -4.29
CA ALA A 32 -4.57 -7.20 -4.56
C ALA A 32 -3.88 -8.58 -4.50
N ILE A 33 -3.46 -9.00 -3.32
CA ILE A 33 -2.84 -10.31 -3.04
C ILE A 33 -3.69 -11.12 -2.05
N SER A 34 -3.43 -12.42 -1.96
CA SER A 34 -4.20 -13.28 -1.05
C SER A 34 -3.91 -12.95 0.42
N PRO A 35 -4.89 -13.09 1.34
CA PRO A 35 -4.66 -12.93 2.77
C PRO A 35 -3.54 -13.84 3.31
N THR A 36 -3.40 -15.05 2.75
CA THR A 36 -2.30 -15.96 3.08
C THR A 36 -0.94 -15.40 2.69
N THR A 37 -0.85 -14.66 1.59
CA THR A 37 0.39 -13.98 1.17
C THR A 37 0.76 -12.88 2.16
N VAL A 38 -0.20 -12.03 2.53
CA VAL A 38 0.01 -10.95 3.51
C VAL A 38 0.44 -11.52 4.86
N ALA A 39 -0.22 -12.58 5.34
CA ALA A 39 0.14 -13.24 6.60
C ALA A 39 1.57 -13.79 6.60
N ARG A 40 2.03 -14.39 5.49
CA ARG A 40 3.42 -14.87 5.36
C ARG A 40 4.44 -13.73 5.37
N ILE A 41 4.10 -12.62 4.71
CA ILE A 41 4.92 -11.40 4.74
C ILE A 41 4.99 -10.86 6.18
N ALA A 42 3.84 -10.75 6.86
CA ALA A 42 3.73 -10.27 8.23
C ALA A 42 4.58 -11.09 9.20
N GLU A 43 4.47 -12.41 9.14
CA GLU A 43 5.25 -13.31 10.00
C GLU A 43 6.76 -13.12 9.79
N SER A 44 7.18 -13.05 8.54
CA SER A 44 8.61 -12.89 8.21
C SER A 44 9.15 -11.53 8.64
N ALA A 45 8.36 -10.46 8.51
CA ALA A 45 8.79 -9.10 8.79
C ALA A 45 8.73 -8.75 10.29
N ARG A 46 7.92 -9.48 11.08
CA ARG A 46 7.76 -9.26 12.52
C ARG A 46 9.05 -9.44 13.30
N ALA A 47 9.87 -10.43 12.92
CA ALA A 47 11.18 -10.67 13.51
C ALA A 47 12.12 -9.44 13.39
N ASP A 48 11.83 -8.55 12.44
CA ASP A 48 12.65 -7.39 12.08
C ASP A 48 12.06 -6.07 12.53
N GLY A 49 11.10 -6.11 13.47
CA GLY A 49 10.47 -4.92 14.03
C GLY A 49 9.43 -4.27 13.11
N ILE A 50 8.97 -4.98 12.08
CA ILE A 50 7.91 -4.52 11.18
C ILE A 50 6.60 -5.20 11.55
N ASP A 51 5.61 -4.42 11.97
CA ASP A 51 4.23 -4.88 12.06
C ASP A 51 3.54 -4.64 10.72
N VAL A 52 2.92 -5.68 10.17
CA VAL A 52 2.19 -5.61 8.89
C VAL A 52 0.68 -5.64 9.14
N VAL A 53 -0.02 -4.73 8.49
CA VAL A 53 -1.48 -4.63 8.46
C VAL A 53 -1.95 -5.03 7.08
N ASP A 54 -2.87 -5.99 7.02
CA ASP A 54 -3.59 -6.36 5.80
C ASP A 54 -4.66 -5.32 5.52
N GLY A 55 -4.75 -4.84 4.29
CA GLY A 55 -5.79 -3.90 3.93
C GLY A 55 -6.31 -4.05 2.53
N SER A 56 -7.53 -3.55 2.34
CA SER A 56 -8.23 -3.61 1.07
C SER A 56 -8.85 -2.27 0.74
N ILE A 57 -8.98 -2.00 -0.55
CA ILE A 57 -9.65 -0.82 -1.09
C ILE A 57 -10.92 -1.31 -1.78
N SER A 58 -12.06 -0.73 -1.42
CA SER A 58 -13.36 -1.07 -2.00
C SER A 58 -14.10 0.19 -2.44
N GLY A 59 -14.86 0.06 -3.54
CA GLY A 59 -15.63 1.15 -4.14
C GLY A 59 -15.03 1.69 -5.43
N PRO A 60 -15.71 2.66 -6.07
CA PRO A 60 -15.23 3.29 -7.29
C PRO A 60 -13.91 4.05 -7.06
N PRO A 61 -13.23 4.49 -8.13
CA PRO A 61 -12.07 5.38 -8.02
C PRO A 61 -12.36 6.59 -7.11
N PRO A 62 -11.36 7.10 -6.36
CA PRO A 62 -11.54 8.13 -5.34
C PRO A 62 -11.66 9.53 -5.95
N TRP A 63 -12.66 9.75 -6.80
CA TRP A 63 -12.97 11.04 -7.40
C TRP A 63 -13.89 11.89 -6.51
N SER A 64 -14.63 11.25 -5.61
CA SER A 64 -15.54 11.89 -4.65
C SER A 64 -15.27 11.39 -3.24
N ALA A 65 -15.41 12.26 -2.24
CA ALA A 65 -15.25 11.86 -0.85
C ALA A 65 -16.31 10.83 -0.42
N GLY A 66 -15.91 9.85 0.39
CA GLY A 66 -16.81 8.85 0.97
C GLY A 66 -17.21 7.69 0.04
N THR A 67 -16.77 7.68 -1.23
CA THR A 67 -17.13 6.61 -2.18
C THR A 67 -16.14 5.45 -2.17
N THR A 68 -14.86 5.71 -1.92
CA THR A 68 -13.82 4.70 -1.76
C THR A 68 -13.55 4.47 -0.28
N ARG A 69 -13.57 3.20 0.16
CA ARG A 69 -13.30 2.78 1.55
C ARG A 69 -12.01 1.97 1.62
N VAL A 70 -11.23 2.21 2.67
CA VAL A 70 -10.06 1.41 3.03
C VAL A 70 -10.39 0.61 4.29
N TYR A 71 -10.21 -0.69 4.23
CA TYR A 71 -10.33 -1.60 5.38
C TYR A 71 -8.94 -2.04 5.79
N LEU A 72 -8.71 -2.15 7.10
CA LEU A 72 -7.42 -2.52 7.69
C LEU A 72 -7.65 -3.58 8.78
N SER A 73 -6.82 -4.62 8.79
CA SER A 73 -6.83 -5.71 9.76
C SER A 73 -5.39 -6.07 10.15
N GLY A 74 -5.08 -6.07 11.43
CA GLY A 74 -3.73 -6.33 11.91
C GLY A 74 -3.51 -5.88 13.35
N PRO A 75 -2.27 -6.01 13.86
CA PRO A 75 -1.94 -5.63 15.23
C PRO A 75 -2.15 -4.14 15.48
N ALA A 76 -2.89 -3.81 16.54
CA ALA A 76 -3.11 -2.44 16.97
C ALA A 76 -1.89 -1.93 17.76
N ARG A 77 -0.92 -1.29 17.09
CA ARG A 77 0.15 -0.58 17.80
C ARG A 77 -0.35 0.73 18.40
N ARG A 78 -0.35 0.84 19.73
CA ARG A 78 -0.44 2.14 20.41
C ARG A 78 0.83 2.95 20.10
N GLY A 79 0.66 4.13 19.49
CA GLY A 79 1.76 5.09 19.27
C GLY A 79 2.52 4.98 17.94
N GLY A 80 2.03 4.20 16.97
CA GLY A 80 2.63 4.14 15.63
C GLY A 80 2.56 5.49 14.92
N ARG A 81 3.70 6.18 14.79
CA ARG A 81 3.83 7.37 13.95
C ARG A 81 3.68 6.92 12.49
N GLU A 82 2.67 7.49 11.83
CA GLU A 82 2.41 7.46 10.39
C GLU A 82 2.46 6.08 9.72
N VAL A 83 1.28 5.52 9.41
CA VAL A 83 1.18 4.44 8.44
C VAL A 83 1.72 4.95 7.11
N ALA A 84 2.78 4.34 6.58
CA ALA A 84 3.26 4.63 5.23
C ALA A 84 2.25 4.09 4.21
N THR A 85 1.13 4.79 4.02
CA THR A 85 0.15 4.47 2.97
C THR A 85 0.68 5.05 1.67
N GLY A 86 1.49 4.28 0.95
CA GLY A 86 1.94 4.64 -0.39
C GLY A 86 0.76 4.67 -1.38
N VAL A 87 0.02 5.77 -1.43
CA VAL A 87 -0.88 6.11 -2.55
C VAL A 87 -0.02 6.71 -3.65
N ALA A 88 0.34 5.91 -4.64
CA ALA A 88 0.86 6.43 -5.90
C ALA A 88 -0.27 7.20 -6.60
N ARG A 89 -0.33 8.52 -6.40
CA ARG A 89 -1.09 9.39 -7.29
C ARG A 89 -0.43 9.34 -8.66
N ARG A 90 -0.99 8.60 -9.61
CA ARG A 90 -0.79 8.92 -11.03
C ARG A 90 -1.97 9.76 -11.48
N SER A 91 -1.82 11.07 -11.37
CA SER A 91 -2.58 12.01 -12.19
C SER A 91 -1.94 11.98 -13.57
N ALA A 92 -2.61 11.38 -14.55
CA ALA A 92 -2.36 11.66 -15.95
C ALA A 92 -3.63 12.28 -16.51
N SER A 93 -3.78 13.59 -16.28
CA SER A 93 -4.60 14.42 -17.15
C SER A 93 -3.72 14.79 -18.34
N THR A 94 -3.94 14.16 -19.48
CA THR A 94 -3.71 14.84 -20.76
C THR A 94 -5.03 14.79 -21.50
N GLY A 95 -5.83 15.83 -21.29
CA GLY A 95 -6.72 16.24 -22.36
C GLY A 95 -5.83 16.67 -23.52
N SER A 96 -5.93 15.97 -24.64
CA SER A 96 -5.64 16.54 -25.94
C SER A 96 -6.97 16.54 -26.67
N GLY A 97 -7.59 17.71 -26.74
CA GLY A 97 -8.71 17.95 -27.63
C GLY A 97 -8.25 17.73 -29.05
N GLU A 98 -8.90 16.80 -29.75
CA GLU A 98 -8.89 16.78 -31.20
C GLU A 98 -10.03 17.68 -31.66
N THR A 99 -9.73 18.97 -31.86
CA THR A 99 -10.47 19.78 -32.81
C THR A 99 -10.01 19.34 -34.20
N SER A 100 -10.83 18.56 -34.90
CA SER A 100 -10.70 18.42 -36.36
C SER A 100 -11.31 19.65 -37.04
N PRO A 101 -10.59 20.35 -37.93
CA PRO A 101 -11.20 21.13 -38.99
C PRO A 101 -11.23 20.29 -40.28
N GLY A 102 -12.38 20.27 -40.96
CA GLY A 102 -12.42 19.97 -42.41
C GLY A 102 -13.29 18.77 -42.79
N GLY A 103 -14.44 19.10 -43.38
CA GLY A 103 -15.38 18.23 -44.07
C GLY A 103 -16.60 19.03 -44.46
#